data_AF-A0A536L1P5-F1
#
_entry.id   AF-A0A536L1P5-F1
#
_cell.length_a   1.000
_cell.length_b   1.000
_cell.length_c   1.000
_cell.angle_alpha   90.00
_cell.angle_beta   90.00
_cell.angle_gamma   90.00
#
_symmetry.space_group_name_H-M   'P 1'
#
loop_
_entity.id
_entity.type
_entity.pdbx_description
1 polymer ?
#
loop_
_entity_poly.entity_id
_entity_poly.type
_entity_poly.pdbx_seq_one_letter_code
_entity_poly.pdbx_strand_id
1 'polypeptide(L)'
;MSTEQVLVLVAAIAAVWAAFFATRADLAARRAMKRFEGATKPVPNIVFGQAAPGQSVELEVENLGGTLAAGGIIVHVSDELYAGELSLPDKAPPRRISLPFVVKAWKRQLEPQCLVLIARDATGRCWDYVDGGKRIKNPRRWLSRQLRDLRMQGMIDFPKVTGKETR
;
A
#
# COMPACT_ATOMS: atom_id res chain seq x y z
N MET A 1 52.09 -6.12 37.29
CA MET A 1 50.95 -6.71 36.56
C MET A 1 51.48 -7.85 35.71
N SER A 2 50.88 -9.03 35.80
CA SER A 2 51.26 -10.15 34.91
C SER A 2 50.72 -9.90 33.50
N THR A 3 51.40 -10.43 32.49
CA THR A 3 51.02 -10.34 31.07
C THR A 3 49.58 -10.82 30.82
N GLU A 4 49.12 -11.83 31.56
CA GLU A 4 47.74 -12.33 31.50
C GLU A 4 46.71 -11.29 31.97
N GLN A 5 47.00 -10.54 33.03
CA GLN A 5 46.12 -9.48 33.52
C GLN A 5 45.99 -8.34 32.50
N VAL A 6 47.09 -8.02 31.80
CA VAL A 6 47.09 -7.01 30.74
C VAL A 6 46.27 -7.48 29.53
N LEU A 7 46.39 -8.75 29.13
CA LEU A 7 45.60 -9.34 28.05
C LEU A 7 44.10 -9.34 28.35
N VAL A 8 43.70 -9.73 29.57
CA VAL A 8 42.29 -9.71 29.98
C VAL A 8 41.74 -8.29 30.00
N LEU A 9 42.52 -7.31 30.47
CA LEU A 9 42.10 -5.91 30.50
C LEU A 9 41.89 -5.36 29.07
N VAL A 10 42.80 -5.64 28.15
CA VAL A 10 42.70 -5.22 26.75
C VAL A 10 41.51 -5.90 26.06
N ALA A 11 41.31 -7.20 26.28
CA ALA A 11 40.17 -7.93 25.74
C ALA A 11 38.83 -7.40 26.28
N ALA A 12 38.76 -7.06 27.57
CA ALA A 12 37.58 -6.47 28.17
C ALA A 12 37.26 -5.08 27.59
N ILE A 13 38.27 -4.23 27.41
CA ILE A 13 38.11 -2.91 26.78
C ILE A 13 37.64 -3.06 25.32
N ALA A 14 38.24 -3.99 24.56
CA ALA A 14 37.84 -4.27 23.19
C ALA A 14 36.39 -4.79 23.11
N ALA A 15 35.98 -5.67 24.03
CA ALA A 15 34.62 -6.18 24.09
C ALA A 15 33.58 -5.09 24.41
N VAL A 16 33.88 -4.17 25.33
CA VAL A 16 33.01 -3.03 25.66
C VAL A 16 32.87 -2.10 24.46
N TRP A 17 33.96 -1.81 23.75
CA TRP A 17 33.91 -1.02 22.52
C TRP A 17 33.14 -1.71 21.41
N ALA A 18 33.33 -3.01 21.22
CA ALA A 18 32.57 -3.80 20.24
C ALA A 18 31.06 -3.76 20.54
N ALA A 19 30.66 -3.92 21.80
CA ALA A 19 29.25 -3.82 22.21
C ALA A 19 28.68 -2.41 21.99
N PHE A 20 29.47 -1.36 22.28
CA PHE A 20 29.06 0.02 22.04
C PHE A 20 28.89 0.33 20.53
N PHE A 21 29.80 -0.12 19.68
CA PHE A 21 29.67 0.06 18.23
C PHE A 21 28.54 -0.78 17.65
N ALA A 22 28.35 -2.02 18.13
CA ALA A 22 27.26 -2.89 17.70
C ALA A 22 25.88 -2.28 18.03
N THR A 23 25.71 -1.74 19.24
CA THR A 23 24.46 -1.07 19.64
C THR A 23 24.20 0.22 18.84
N ARG A 24 25.24 1.02 18.56
CA ARG A 24 25.09 2.18 17.66
C ARG A 24 24.77 1.79 16.23
N ALA A 25 25.37 0.73 15.72
CA ALA A 25 25.11 0.20 14.39
C ALA A 25 23.68 -0.32 14.27
N ASP A 26 23.18 -1.07 15.27
CA ASP A 26 21.79 -1.54 15.30
C ASP A 26 20.80 -0.36 15.35
N LEU A 27 21.05 0.64 16.18
CA LEU A 27 20.22 1.86 16.22
C LEU A 27 20.23 2.62 14.90
N ALA A 28 21.40 2.74 14.25
CA ALA A 28 21.52 3.37 12.95
C ALA A 28 20.79 2.58 11.86
N ALA A 29 20.93 1.26 11.85
CA ALA A 29 20.25 0.35 10.93
C ALA A 29 18.73 0.44 11.09
N ARG A 30 18.20 0.41 12.33
CA ARG A 30 16.77 0.58 12.59
C ARG A 30 16.24 1.93 12.12
N ARG A 31 17.00 3.02 12.33
CA ARG A 31 16.63 4.35 11.83
C ARG A 31 16.66 4.43 10.31
N ALA A 32 17.65 3.80 9.68
CA ALA A 32 17.76 3.72 8.23
C ALA A 32 16.60 2.90 7.63
N MET A 33 16.26 1.75 8.22
CA MET A 33 15.10 0.94 7.82
C MET A 33 13.80 1.72 7.92
N LYS A 34 13.53 2.41 9.04
CA LYS A 34 12.34 3.26 9.17
C LYS A 34 12.27 4.37 8.13
N ARG A 35 13.40 4.98 7.78
CA ARG A 35 13.47 6.00 6.71
C ARG A 35 13.24 5.39 5.35
N PHE A 36 13.79 4.21 5.10
CA PHE A 36 13.64 3.48 3.84
C PHE A 36 12.19 3.02 3.64
N GLU A 37 11.57 2.38 4.62
CA GLU A 37 10.13 2.06 4.61
C GLU A 37 9.26 3.31 4.40
N GLY A 38 9.67 4.44 4.99
CA GLY A 38 9.05 5.73 4.76
C GLY A 38 9.24 6.27 3.33
N ALA A 39 10.34 5.95 2.65
CA ALA A 39 10.64 6.40 1.29
C ALA A 39 10.03 5.49 0.21
N THR A 40 9.83 4.21 0.53
CA THR A 40 9.26 3.23 -0.41
C THR A 40 7.76 3.48 -0.57
N LYS A 41 7.36 3.92 -1.76
CA LYS A 41 5.96 4.04 -2.14
C LYS A 41 5.44 2.66 -2.53
N PRO A 42 4.18 2.30 -2.19
CA PRO A 42 3.57 1.15 -2.83
C PRO A 42 3.53 1.42 -4.35
N VAL A 43 3.64 0.40 -5.18
CA VAL A 43 3.44 0.52 -6.62
C VAL A 43 2.54 -0.64 -7.01
N PRO A 44 1.21 -0.46 -6.98
CA PRO A 44 0.29 -1.49 -7.45
C PRO A 44 0.39 -1.58 -8.97
N ASN A 45 0.69 -2.78 -9.47
CA ASN A 45 0.50 -3.11 -10.87
C ASN A 45 -0.85 -3.80 -11.02
N ILE A 46 -1.69 -3.31 -11.93
CA ILE A 46 -3.04 -3.82 -12.14
C ILE A 46 -3.14 -4.32 -13.56
N VAL A 47 -3.42 -5.61 -13.70
CA VAL A 47 -3.69 -6.25 -14.97
C VAL A 47 -5.18 -6.56 -15.04
N PHE A 48 -5.84 -6.02 -16.06
CA PHE A 48 -7.27 -6.23 -16.28
C PHE A 48 -7.50 -7.58 -16.96
N GLY A 49 -8.33 -8.42 -16.33
CA GLY A 49 -8.81 -9.66 -16.92
C GLY A 49 -9.95 -9.42 -17.91
N GLN A 50 -10.52 -10.51 -18.41
CA GLN A 50 -11.70 -10.44 -19.27
C GLN A 50 -12.95 -10.08 -18.45
N ALA A 51 -13.76 -9.18 -19.00
CA ALA A 51 -15.02 -8.74 -18.41
C ALA A 51 -16.18 -9.17 -19.31
N ALA A 52 -17.13 -9.92 -18.77
CA ALA A 52 -18.42 -10.18 -19.41
C ALA A 52 -19.48 -9.24 -18.79
N PRO A 53 -20.39 -8.65 -19.58
CA PRO A 53 -21.43 -7.77 -19.05
C PRO A 53 -22.27 -8.46 -17.96
N GLY A 54 -22.49 -7.76 -16.85
CA GLY A 54 -23.25 -8.29 -15.70
C GLY A 54 -22.52 -9.33 -14.85
N GLN A 55 -21.27 -9.67 -15.16
CA GLN A 55 -20.42 -10.53 -14.32
C GLN A 55 -19.37 -9.71 -13.59
N SER A 56 -18.85 -10.25 -12.48
CA SER A 56 -17.72 -9.63 -11.78
C SER A 56 -16.48 -9.60 -12.67
N VAL A 57 -15.73 -8.50 -12.62
CA VAL A 57 -14.47 -8.37 -13.36
C VAL A 57 -13.32 -8.90 -12.55
N GLU A 58 -12.52 -9.78 -13.13
CA GLU A 58 -11.27 -10.23 -12.53
C GLU A 58 -10.15 -9.23 -12.79
N LEU A 59 -9.45 -8.84 -11.73
CA LEU A 59 -8.24 -8.03 -11.80
C LEU A 59 -7.12 -8.76 -11.09
N GLU A 60 -5.95 -8.80 -11.71
CA GLU A 60 -4.75 -9.25 -11.05
C GLU A 60 -4.01 -8.03 -10.50
N VAL A 61 -3.81 -8.00 -9.18
CA VAL A 61 -3.11 -6.93 -8.50
C VAL A 61 -1.82 -7.45 -7.90
N GLU A 62 -0.72 -6.82 -8.29
CA GLU A 62 0.63 -7.13 -7.86
C GLU A 62 1.20 -5.97 -7.04
N ASN A 63 1.82 -6.30 -5.91
CA ASN A 63 2.42 -5.34 -4.98
C ASN A 63 3.93 -5.22 -5.24
N LEU A 64 4.31 -4.54 -6.32
CA LEU A 64 5.73 -4.40 -6.71
C LEU A 64 6.59 -3.70 -5.64
N GLY A 65 5.99 -2.79 -4.86
CA GLY A 65 6.67 -2.06 -3.79
C GLY A 65 6.71 -2.79 -2.45
N GLY A 66 6.03 -3.93 -2.30
CA GLY A 66 5.91 -4.69 -1.06
C GLY A 66 5.08 -4.03 0.05
N THR A 67 4.93 -2.70 0.04
CA THR A 67 4.36 -1.94 1.17
C THR A 67 2.83 -1.76 1.13
N LEU A 68 2.13 -2.24 0.11
CA LEU A 68 0.66 -2.12 0.01
C LEU A 68 -0.05 -3.01 1.03
N ALA A 69 -0.82 -2.40 1.94
CA ALA A 69 -1.59 -3.11 2.97
C ALA A 69 -3.09 -3.18 2.64
N ALA A 70 -3.66 -2.07 2.16
CA ALA A 70 -5.05 -2.01 1.74
C ALA A 70 -5.21 -1.06 0.55
N GLY A 71 -6.30 -1.19 -0.20
CA GLY A 71 -6.61 -0.28 -1.29
C GLY A 71 -8.09 -0.27 -1.63
N GLY A 72 -8.52 0.78 -2.31
CA GLY A 72 -9.83 0.91 -2.90
C GLY A 72 -9.66 1.15 -4.39
N ILE A 73 -10.39 0.41 -5.21
CA ILE A 73 -10.32 0.51 -6.66
C ILE A 73 -11.71 0.69 -7.24
N ILE A 74 -11.80 1.58 -8.23
CA ILE A 74 -12.97 1.77 -9.07
C ILE A 74 -12.50 1.66 -10.52
N VAL A 75 -13.13 0.77 -11.26
CA VAL A 75 -12.84 0.51 -12.66
C VAL A 75 -14.08 0.72 -13.50
N HIS A 76 -13.87 1.32 -14.66
CA HIS A 76 -14.87 1.48 -15.69
C HIS A 76 -14.53 0.54 -16.86
N VAL A 77 -15.41 -0.40 -17.15
CA VAL A 77 -15.26 -1.32 -18.29
C VAL A 77 -16.58 -1.38 -19.04
N SER A 78 -16.55 -1.19 -20.37
CA SER A 78 -17.74 -1.15 -21.21
C SER A 78 -18.75 -0.11 -20.74
N ASP A 79 -19.96 -0.51 -20.35
CA ASP A 79 -21.02 0.34 -19.81
C ASP A 79 -21.21 0.13 -18.30
N GLU A 80 -20.22 -0.43 -17.60
CA GLU A 80 -20.34 -0.86 -16.21
C GLU A 80 -19.22 -0.30 -15.34
N LEU A 81 -19.59 0.13 -14.12
CA LEU A 81 -18.68 0.52 -13.06
C LEU A 81 -18.59 -0.61 -12.04
N TYR A 82 -17.35 -0.97 -11.75
CA TYR A 82 -16.99 -1.97 -10.75
C TYR A 82 -16.19 -1.29 -9.66
N ALA A 83 -16.43 -1.70 -8.42
CA ALA A 83 -15.65 -1.20 -7.30
C ALA A 83 -15.45 -2.27 -6.25
N GLY A 84 -14.33 -2.19 -5.55
CA GLY A 84 -14.05 -3.09 -4.47
C GLY A 84 -12.89 -2.63 -3.61
N GLU A 85 -12.79 -3.26 -2.45
CA GLU A 85 -11.64 -3.12 -1.58
C GLU A 85 -10.66 -4.25 -1.81
N LEU A 86 -9.39 -3.88 -1.77
CA LEU A 86 -8.25 -4.78 -1.81
C LEU A 86 -7.59 -4.78 -0.43
N SER A 87 -7.25 -5.96 0.06
CA SER A 87 -6.33 -6.11 1.19
C SER A 87 -5.23 -7.07 0.79
N LEU A 88 -3.99 -6.60 0.85
CA LEU A 88 -2.81 -7.38 0.52
C LEU A 88 -1.95 -7.50 1.78
N PRO A 89 -1.56 -8.71 2.19
CA PRO A 89 -0.55 -8.85 3.23
C PRO A 89 0.80 -8.31 2.73
N ASP A 90 1.68 -7.97 3.68
CA ASP A 90 3.03 -7.50 3.38
C ASP A 90 3.77 -8.54 2.51
N LYS A 91 4.36 -8.10 1.40
CA LYS A 91 5.04 -8.96 0.39
C LYS A 91 4.17 -10.08 -0.19
N ALA A 92 2.86 -9.86 -0.32
CA ALA A 92 1.98 -10.84 -0.97
C ALA A 92 2.39 -11.14 -2.43
N PRO A 93 2.25 -12.40 -2.89
CA PRO A 93 2.31 -12.69 -4.31
C PRO A 93 1.16 -11.99 -5.06
N PRO A 94 1.23 -11.88 -6.40
CA PRO A 94 0.14 -11.38 -7.22
C PRO A 94 -1.18 -12.07 -6.85
N ARG A 95 -2.23 -11.28 -6.63
CA ARG A 95 -3.56 -11.80 -6.26
C ARG A 95 -4.59 -11.37 -7.27
N ARG A 96 -5.42 -12.33 -7.66
CA ARG A 96 -6.64 -12.05 -8.40
C ARG A 96 -7.75 -11.63 -7.45
N ILE A 97 -8.40 -10.52 -7.77
CA ILE A 97 -9.57 -10.01 -7.08
C ILE A 97 -10.73 -9.93 -8.07
N SER A 98 -11.92 -10.31 -7.62
CA SER A 98 -13.15 -10.12 -8.36
C SER A 98 -13.80 -8.81 -7.90
N LEU A 99 -13.97 -7.85 -8.79
CA LEU A 99 -14.73 -6.64 -8.50
C LEU A 99 -16.21 -6.85 -8.81
N PRO A 100 -17.11 -6.64 -7.84
CA PRO A 100 -18.54 -6.69 -8.09
C PRO A 100 -18.99 -5.50 -8.95
N PHE A 101 -20.02 -5.76 -9.75
CA PHE A 101 -20.76 -4.73 -10.45
C PHE A 101 -21.43 -3.79 -9.44
N VAL A 102 -21.35 -2.48 -9.70
CA VAL A 102 -21.99 -1.46 -8.87
C VAL A 102 -23.13 -0.80 -9.62
N VAL A 103 -22.85 -0.24 -10.81
CA VAL A 103 -23.84 0.52 -11.57
C VAL A 103 -23.44 0.63 -13.04
N LYS A 104 -24.41 0.87 -13.92
CA LYS A 104 -24.14 1.20 -15.30
C LYS A 104 -23.56 2.61 -15.44
N ALA A 105 -22.49 2.72 -16.23
CA ALA A 105 -21.92 3.98 -16.64
C ALA A 105 -22.74 4.60 -17.78
N TRP A 106 -22.83 5.93 -17.80
CA TRP A 106 -23.52 6.66 -18.87
C TRP A 106 -22.75 6.64 -20.19
N LYS A 107 -21.42 6.50 -20.13
CA LYS A 107 -20.54 6.52 -21.29
C LYS A 107 -19.94 5.13 -21.47
N ARG A 108 -19.99 4.60 -22.69
CA ARG A 108 -19.32 3.34 -23.02
C ARG A 108 -17.81 3.56 -23.14
N GLN A 109 -17.03 2.69 -22.50
CA GLN A 109 -15.57 2.69 -22.49
C GLN A 109 -15.05 1.33 -22.96
N LEU A 110 -14.40 1.28 -24.13
CA LEU A 110 -13.93 0.02 -24.70
C LEU A 110 -12.71 -0.56 -23.97
N GLU A 111 -11.80 0.31 -23.54
CA GLU A 111 -10.61 -0.08 -22.77
C GLU A 111 -10.87 0.10 -21.27
N PRO A 112 -10.57 -0.90 -20.42
CA PRO A 112 -10.69 -0.78 -18.98
C PRO A 112 -9.95 0.45 -18.46
N GLN A 113 -10.66 1.35 -17.78
CA GLN A 113 -10.08 2.55 -17.21
C GLN A 113 -10.22 2.53 -15.68
N CYS A 114 -9.11 2.68 -14.98
CA CYS A 114 -9.14 2.90 -13.54
C CYS A 114 -9.49 4.37 -13.25
N LEU A 115 -10.62 4.60 -12.58
CA LEU A 115 -11.10 5.94 -12.24
C LEU A 115 -10.63 6.38 -10.85
N VAL A 116 -10.51 5.43 -9.92
CA VAL A 116 -10.00 5.67 -8.57
C VAL A 116 -9.11 4.50 -8.20
N LEU A 117 -7.89 4.81 -7.78
CA LEU A 117 -6.97 3.86 -7.19
C LEU A 117 -6.31 4.52 -5.99
N ILE A 118 -6.81 4.12 -4.82
CA ILE A 118 -6.24 4.53 -3.55
C ILE A 118 -5.56 3.34 -2.90
N ALA A 119 -4.34 3.55 -2.43
CA ALA A 119 -3.57 2.53 -1.74
C ALA A 119 -3.06 3.06 -0.41
N ARG A 120 -3.25 2.26 0.63
CA ARG A 120 -2.76 2.47 2.00
C ARG A 120 -1.53 1.60 2.19
N ASP A 121 -0.41 2.23 2.55
CA ASP A 121 0.82 1.53 2.87
C ASP A 121 0.78 0.93 4.29
N ALA A 122 1.74 0.05 4.60
CA ALA A 122 1.92 -0.55 5.91
C ALA A 122 2.15 0.47 7.05
N THR A 123 2.52 1.71 6.72
CA THR A 123 2.66 2.81 7.70
C THR A 123 1.36 3.61 7.89
N GLY A 124 0.29 3.23 7.19
CA GLY A 124 -1.02 3.87 7.24
C GLY A 124 -1.18 5.11 6.34
N ARG A 125 -0.20 5.44 5.50
CA ARG A 125 -0.30 6.58 4.57
C ARG A 125 -1.06 6.15 3.32
N CYS A 126 -1.92 7.04 2.83
CA CYS A 126 -2.70 6.82 1.62
C CYS A 126 -2.10 7.56 0.42
N TRP A 127 -2.27 6.96 -0.74
CA TRP A 127 -1.67 7.38 -2.00
C TRP A 127 -2.67 7.25 -3.14
N ASP A 128 -2.73 8.26 -4.00
CA ASP A 128 -3.54 8.35 -5.20
C ASP A 128 -2.70 7.96 -6.42
N TYR A 129 -3.06 6.87 -7.09
CA TYR A 129 -2.30 6.34 -8.23
C TYR A 129 -2.88 6.70 -9.59
N VAL A 130 -4.11 7.22 -9.65
CA VAL A 130 -4.67 7.72 -10.91
C VAL A 130 -3.91 8.98 -11.34
N ASP A 131 -3.54 9.78 -10.35
CA ASP A 131 -2.84 11.06 -10.51
C ASP A 131 -1.30 10.96 -10.34
N GLY A 132 -0.70 9.82 -10.69
CA GLY A 132 0.75 9.64 -10.69
C GLY A 132 1.40 9.44 -9.32
N GLY A 133 0.70 8.81 -8.37
CA GLY A 133 1.27 8.38 -7.08
C GLY A 133 1.44 9.52 -6.08
N LYS A 134 0.46 10.42 -5.99
CA LYS A 134 0.45 11.56 -5.06
C LYS A 134 0.02 11.12 -3.66
N ARG A 135 0.68 11.66 -2.64
CA ARG A 135 0.29 11.38 -1.24
C ARG A 135 -1.00 12.09 -0.86
N ILE A 136 -1.94 11.36 -0.26
CA ILE A 136 -3.20 11.89 0.23
C ILE A 136 -3.05 12.27 1.72
N LYS A 137 -3.25 13.55 2.04
CA LYS A 137 -3.17 14.05 3.43
C LYS A 137 -4.38 13.68 4.29
N ASN A 138 -5.58 13.76 3.72
CA ASN A 138 -6.84 13.44 4.40
C ASN A 138 -7.65 12.45 3.53
N PRO A 139 -7.52 11.14 3.76
CA PRO A 139 -8.14 10.11 2.93
C PRO A 139 -9.67 10.22 2.89
N ARG A 140 -10.31 10.51 4.02
CA ARG A 140 -11.77 10.68 4.11
C ARG A 140 -12.25 11.81 3.21
N ARG A 141 -11.68 13.01 3.38
CA ARG A 141 -12.09 14.19 2.60
C ARG A 141 -11.78 14.01 1.11
N TRP A 142 -10.63 13.41 0.78
CA TRP A 142 -10.26 13.13 -0.60
C TRP A 142 -11.22 12.11 -1.24
N LEU A 143 -11.52 11.00 -0.56
CA LEU A 143 -12.40 9.97 -1.09
C LEU A 143 -13.83 10.49 -1.27
N SER A 144 -14.37 11.22 -0.30
CA SER A 144 -15.70 11.83 -0.43
C SER A 144 -15.79 12.80 -1.61
N ARG A 145 -14.69 13.48 -1.95
CA ARG A 145 -14.62 14.35 -3.14
C ARG A 145 -14.62 13.52 -4.42
N GLN A 146 -13.76 12.50 -4.52
CA GLN A 146 -13.70 11.64 -5.71
C GLN A 146 -15.03 10.92 -5.99
N LEU A 147 -15.64 10.36 -4.95
CA LEU A 147 -16.95 9.69 -5.07
C LEU A 147 -18.06 10.67 -5.47
N ARG A 148 -18.00 11.92 -5.02
CA ARG A 148 -18.94 12.97 -5.47
C ARG A 148 -18.74 13.33 -6.93
N ASP A 149 -17.49 13.53 -7.35
CA ASP A 149 -17.15 13.88 -8.74
C ASP A 149 -17.59 12.77 -9.71
N LEU A 150 -17.54 11.52 -9.26
CA LEU A 150 -18.03 10.34 -9.99
C LEU A 150 -19.51 10.01 -9.76
N ARG A 151 -20.24 10.81 -8.96
CA ARG A 151 -21.66 10.58 -8.59
C ARG A 151 -21.94 9.21 -7.94
N MET A 152 -20.95 8.63 -7.26
CA MET A 152 -21.04 7.36 -6.53
C MET A 152 -21.13 7.54 -5.01
N GLN A 153 -21.37 8.76 -4.54
CA GLN A 153 -21.48 9.04 -3.12
C GLN A 153 -22.63 8.24 -2.50
N GLY A 154 -22.32 7.45 -1.46
CA GLY A 154 -23.29 6.60 -0.77
C GLY A 154 -23.55 5.24 -1.43
N MET A 155 -22.98 4.99 -2.61
CA MET A 155 -23.08 3.69 -3.30
C MET A 155 -21.94 2.75 -2.92
N ILE A 156 -20.75 3.31 -2.70
CA ILE A 156 -19.53 2.60 -2.34
C ILE A 156 -18.85 3.36 -1.21
N ASP A 157 -18.22 2.63 -0.30
CA ASP A 157 -17.28 3.18 0.68
C ASP A 157 -16.04 2.28 0.76
N PHE A 158 -14.92 2.87 1.21
CA PHE A 158 -13.66 2.16 1.42
C PHE A 158 -13.22 2.28 2.90
N PRO A 159 -13.90 1.58 3.82
CA PRO A 159 -13.57 1.60 5.24
C PRO A 159 -12.15 1.14 5.57
N LYS A 160 -11.54 0.20 4.85
CA LYS A 160 -10.17 -0.25 5.13
C LYS A 160 -9.12 0.84 4.87
N VAL A 161 -9.45 1.74 3.94
CA VAL A 161 -8.57 2.85 3.55
C VAL A 161 -8.81 4.08 4.42
N THR A 162 -10.07 4.37 4.76
CA THR A 162 -10.47 5.58 5.51
C THR A 162 -10.64 5.38 7.03
N GLY A 163 -10.67 4.13 7.47
CA GLY A 163 -10.86 3.71 8.85
C GLY A 163 -9.61 3.83 9.70
N LYS A 164 -9.80 3.98 11.02
CA LYS A 164 -8.72 3.78 11.99
C LYS A 164 -8.35 2.29 11.93
N GLU A 165 -7.05 2.00 11.86
CA GLU A 165 -6.55 0.64 12.01
C GLU A 165 -7.13 0.08 13.31
N THR A 166 -8.00 -0.93 13.22
CA THR A 166 -8.22 -1.83 14.36
C THR A 166 -6.90 -2.57 14.53
N ARG A 167 -6.14 -2.06 15.49
CA ARG A 167 -4.86 -2.57 15.95
C ARG A 167 -5.05 -3.86 16.72
#